data_AF-A0A1W9XDV1-F1
#
_entry.id   AF-A0A1W9XDV1-F1
#
_cell.length_a   1.000
_cell.length_b   1.000
_cell.length_c   1.000
_cell.angle_alpha   90.00
_cell.angle_beta   90.00
_cell.angle_gamma   90.00
#
_symmetry.space_group_name_H-M   'P 1'
#
loop_
_entity.id
_entity.type
_entity.pdbx_description
1 polymer ?
#
loop_
_entity_poly.entity_id
_entity_poly.type
_entity_poly.pdbx_seq_one_letter_code
_entity_poly.pdbx_strand_id
1 'polypeptide(L)'
;MPKEVDDKISDISSLLNQYHARDDVKNQMLFPLQDFRKKIQSEHSIPQISYFVKEAQEKYEDEWDEIEGKFKPKPPKPHDGKKPPAEKEVRTIRPASLKQKAYLDTEDDVAVYIGKLKDELLNAIQSNQRIRIM
;
A
#
# COMPACT_ATOMS: atom_id res chain seq x y z
N MET A 1 -6.15 8.13 19.66
CA MET A 1 -5.30 6.98 19.28
C MET A 1 -4.98 7.14 17.80
N PRO A 2 -3.74 6.90 17.35
CA PRO A 2 -3.41 7.08 15.94
C PRO A 2 -4.11 6.00 15.12
N LYS A 3 -5.16 6.42 14.42
CA LYS A 3 -5.97 5.59 13.52
C LYS A 3 -5.12 4.95 12.42
N GLU A 4 -3.97 5.55 12.12
CA GLU A 4 -3.04 5.15 11.05
C GLU A 4 -2.56 3.70 11.18
N VAL A 5 -2.29 3.20 12.39
CA VAL A 5 -1.85 1.81 12.57
C VAL A 5 -3.01 0.83 12.42
N ASP A 6 -4.21 1.21 12.84
CA ASP A 6 -5.43 0.42 12.62
C ASP A 6 -5.77 0.30 11.13
N ASP A 7 -5.66 1.40 10.38
CA ASP A 7 -5.87 1.42 8.93
C ASP A 7 -4.87 0.49 8.22
N LYS A 8 -3.59 0.48 8.63
CA LYS A 8 -2.56 -0.43 8.10
C LYS A 8 -2.86 -1.91 8.36
N ILE A 9 -3.31 -2.24 9.57
CA ILE A 9 -3.73 -3.60 9.92
C ILE A 9 -4.89 -4.04 9.02
N SER A 10 -5.85 -3.14 8.78
CA SER A 10 -6.99 -3.40 7.88
C SER A 10 -6.55 -3.62 6.43
N ASP A 11 -5.60 -2.83 5.94
CA ASP A 11 -5.06 -2.94 4.58
C ASP A 11 -4.34 -4.28 4.35
N ILE A 12 -3.42 -4.66 5.25
CA ILE A 12 -2.72 -5.95 5.19
C ILE A 12 -3.70 -7.12 5.32
N SER A 13 -4.68 -7.03 6.22
CA SER A 13 -5.73 -8.04 6.36
C SER A 13 -6.53 -8.23 5.08
N SER A 14 -6.90 -7.11 4.43
CA SER A 14 -7.62 -7.12 3.15
C SER A 14 -6.79 -7.76 2.03
N LEU A 15 -5.50 -7.43 1.95
CA LEU A 15 -4.57 -8.01 0.98
C LEU A 15 -4.42 -9.53 1.17
N LEU A 16 -4.22 -9.98 2.40
CA LEU A 16 -4.12 -11.41 2.75
C LEU A 16 -5.41 -12.18 2.45
N ASN A 17 -6.57 -11.57 2.73
CA ASN A 17 -7.87 -12.16 2.40
C ASN A 17 -8.08 -12.26 0.89
N GLN A 18 -7.66 -11.26 0.13
CA GLN A 18 -7.71 -11.27 -1.33
C GLN A 18 -6.88 -12.42 -1.93
N TYR A 19 -5.75 -12.75 -1.30
CA TYR A 19 -4.90 -13.86 -1.71
C TYR A 19 -5.28 -15.21 -1.07
N HIS A 20 -6.40 -15.27 -0.33
CA HIS A 20 -6.82 -16.46 0.41
C HIS A 20 -5.71 -17.05 1.28
N ALA A 21 -4.91 -16.19 1.92
CA ALA A 21 -3.83 -16.62 2.80
C ALA A 21 -4.38 -17.48 3.94
N ARG A 22 -3.61 -18.49 4.34
CA ARG A 22 -3.93 -19.35 5.48
C ARG A 22 -3.83 -18.55 6.79
N ASP A 23 -4.56 -18.97 7.81
CA ASP A 23 -4.67 -18.22 9.07
C ASP A 23 -3.34 -18.13 9.83
N ASP A 24 -2.46 -19.12 9.70
CA ASP A 24 -1.08 -19.08 10.23
C ASP A 24 -0.29 -17.91 9.63
N VAL A 25 -0.37 -17.74 8.30
CA VAL A 25 0.28 -16.63 7.60
C VAL A 25 -0.36 -15.30 7.96
N LYS A 26 -1.69 -15.25 8.07
CA LYS A 26 -2.38 -14.02 8.49
C LYS A 26 -1.92 -13.56 9.86
N ASN A 27 -1.88 -14.47 10.83
CA ASN A 27 -1.43 -14.16 12.17
C ASN A 27 0.03 -13.73 12.18
N GLN A 28 0.91 -14.41 11.43
CA GLN A 28 2.31 -14.03 11.34
C GLN A 28 2.51 -12.62 10.76
N MET A 29 1.78 -12.27 9.69
CA MET A 29 1.93 -10.97 9.01
C MET A 29 1.24 -9.82 9.77
N LEU A 30 0.17 -10.09 10.51
CA LEU A 30 -0.56 -9.05 11.25
C LEU A 30 0.02 -8.80 12.65
N PHE A 31 0.71 -9.78 13.24
CA PHE A 31 1.21 -9.70 14.61
C PHE A 31 2.13 -8.49 14.86
N PRO A 32 3.14 -8.18 14.01
CA PRO A 32 4.01 -7.02 14.24
C PRO A 32 3.23 -5.71 14.32
N LEU A 33 2.31 -5.47 13.39
CA LEU A 33 1.47 -4.26 13.37
C LEU A 33 0.52 -4.20 14.58
N GLN A 34 -0.05 -5.33 14.99
CA GLN A 34 -0.87 -5.42 16.20
C GLN A 34 -0.08 -5.15 17.48
N ASP A 35 1.19 -5.55 17.53
CA ASP A 35 2.09 -5.27 18.64
C ASP A 35 2.43 -3.77 18.74
N PHE A 36 2.71 -3.11 17.61
CA PHE A 36 2.87 -1.65 17.58
C PHE A 36 1.61 -0.92 18.04
N ARG A 37 0.43 -1.37 17.60
CA ARG A 37 -0.84 -0.81 18.08
C ARG A 37 -0.94 -0.88 19.61
N LYS A 38 -0.61 -2.02 20.21
CA LYS A 38 -0.63 -2.18 21.68
C LYS A 38 0.39 -1.25 22.35
N LYS A 39 1.63 -1.20 21.86
CA LYS A 39 2.69 -0.33 22.38
C LYS A 39 2.28 1.13 22.37
N ILE A 40 1.69 1.59 21.27
CA ILE A 40 1.20 2.97 21.12
C ILE A 40 0.04 3.25 22.08
N GLN A 41 -0.86 2.30 22.31
CA GLN A 41 -1.97 2.47 23.25
C GLN A 41 -1.52 2.57 24.71
N SER A 42 -0.44 1.89 25.07
CA SER A 42 0.15 1.94 26.42
C SER A 42 1.15 3.07 26.64
N GLU A 43 1.60 3.73 25.58
CA GLU A 43 2.61 4.78 25.64
C GLU A 43 1.98 6.18 25.77
N HIS A 44 2.63 7.07 26.51
CA HIS A 44 2.18 8.44 26.73
C HIS A 44 3.18 9.48 26.23
N SER A 45 4.41 9.07 25.95
CA SER A 45 5.46 9.91 25.38
C SER A 45 5.24 10.15 23.89
N ILE A 46 4.95 11.41 23.51
CA ILE A 46 4.75 11.79 22.10
C ILE A 46 5.94 11.40 21.20
N PRO A 47 7.22 11.62 21.60
CA PRO A 47 8.35 11.14 20.83
C PRO A 47 8.35 9.62 20.61
N GLN A 48 7.99 8.86 21.64
CA GLN A 48 7.99 7.40 21.57
C GLN A 48 6.83 6.86 20.74
N ILE A 49 5.65 7.48 20.84
CA ILE A 49 4.51 7.21 19.97
C ILE A 49 4.89 7.47 18.51
N SER A 50 5.52 8.62 18.23
CA SER A 50 5.98 8.97 16.88
C SER A 50 6.98 7.95 16.33
N TYR A 51 7.92 7.51 17.17
CA TYR A 51 8.84 6.44 16.83
C TYR A 51 8.11 5.13 16.47
N PHE A 52 7.17 4.68 17.31
CA PHE A 52 6.40 3.47 17.03
C PHE A 52 5.51 3.57 15.79
N VAL A 53 4.94 4.75 15.50
CA VAL A 53 4.17 4.98 14.27
C VAL A 53 5.08 4.87 13.04
N LYS A 54 6.32 5.41 13.12
CA LYS A 54 7.31 5.29 12.04
C LYS A 54 7.74 3.83 11.82
N GLU A 55 8.07 3.11 12.89
CA GLU A 55 8.43 1.69 12.81
C GLU A 55 7.27 0.85 12.25
N ALA A 56 6.02 1.16 12.64
CA ALA A 56 4.83 0.51 12.09
C ALA A 56 4.63 0.82 10.59
N GLN A 57 5.01 2.01 10.12
CA GLN A 57 5.02 2.34 8.69
C GLN A 57 6.04 1.49 7.93
N GLU A 58 7.28 1.40 8.44
CA GLU A 58 8.35 0.63 7.80
C GLU A 58 7.96 -0.87 7.73
N LYS A 59 7.43 -1.42 8.82
CA LYS A 59 6.89 -2.79 8.85
C LYS A 59 5.70 -2.98 7.92
N TYR A 60 4.78 -2.03 7.86
CA TYR A 60 3.70 -2.12 6.89
C TYR A 60 4.19 -2.24 5.43
N GLU A 61 5.25 -1.50 5.07
CA GLU A 61 5.85 -1.59 3.73
C GLU A 61 6.54 -2.94 3.50
N ASP A 62 7.35 -3.41 4.46
CA ASP A 62 8.01 -4.73 4.44
C ASP A 62 6.99 -5.87 4.24
N GLU A 63 5.98 -5.94 5.12
CA GLU A 63 4.96 -6.98 5.09
C GLU A 63 4.14 -6.93 3.80
N TRP A 64 3.82 -5.74 3.29
CA TRP A 64 3.10 -5.60 2.03
C TRP A 64 3.90 -6.18 0.86
N ASP A 65 5.17 -5.80 0.75
CA ASP A 65 6.04 -6.25 -0.33
C ASP A 65 6.31 -7.77 -0.22
N GLU A 66 6.39 -8.31 1.00
CA GLU A 66 6.48 -9.75 1.24
C GLU A 66 5.20 -10.48 0.80
N ILE A 67 4.02 -9.94 1.10
CA ILE A 67 2.74 -10.54 0.68
C ILE A 67 2.60 -10.45 -0.85
N GLU A 68 2.89 -9.32 -1.46
CA GLU A 68 2.89 -9.20 -2.92
C GLU A 68 3.93 -10.14 -3.55
N GLY A 69 5.12 -10.29 -2.98
CA GLY A 69 6.14 -11.22 -3.49
C GLY A 69 5.77 -12.70 -3.35
N LYS A 70 5.12 -13.08 -2.25
CA LYS A 70 4.72 -14.48 -1.99
C LYS A 70 3.46 -14.89 -2.74
N PHE A 71 2.50 -13.98 -2.85
CA PHE A 71 1.16 -14.29 -3.34
C PHE A 71 0.85 -13.72 -4.72
N LYS A 72 1.69 -12.82 -5.28
CA LYS A 72 1.58 -12.53 -6.73
C LYS A 72 1.76 -13.84 -7.49
N PRO A 73 0.78 -14.24 -8.32
CA PRO A 73 0.97 -15.37 -9.21
C PRO A 73 2.20 -15.09 -10.07
N LYS A 74 3.18 -16.01 -10.03
CA LYS A 74 4.31 -15.97 -10.96
C LYS A 74 3.73 -16.15 -12.38
N PRO A 75 4.17 -15.37 -13.37
CA PRO A 75 3.71 -15.56 -14.73
C PRO A 75 3.92 -17.03 -15.11
N PRO A 76 2.95 -17.67 -15.79
CA PRO A 76 3.12 -19.03 -16.24
C PRO A 76 4.39 -19.09 -17.09
N LYS A 77 5.28 -20.04 -16.78
CA LYS A 77 6.44 -20.32 -17.63
C LYS A 77 5.94 -20.50 -19.07
N PRO A 78 6.60 -19.91 -20.08
CA PRO A 78 6.12 -19.97 -21.45
C PRO A 78 6.15 -21.42 -21.93
N HIS A 79 4.98 -22.07 -21.94
CA HIS A 79 4.73 -23.26 -22.73
C HIS A 79 4.01 -22.81 -24.00
N ASP A 80 4.68 -23.01 -25.13
CA ASP A 80 4.12 -23.06 -26.47
C ASP A 80 3.23 -21.87 -26.90
N GLY A 81 3.88 -20.80 -27.35
CA GLY A 81 3.41 -19.97 -28.47
C GLY A 81 2.11 -19.15 -28.33
N LYS A 82 1.38 -19.21 -27.21
CA LYS A 82 0.20 -18.37 -26.96
C LYS A 82 0.49 -17.39 -25.83
N LYS A 83 0.53 -16.08 -26.15
CA LYS A 83 0.65 -14.99 -25.17
C LYS A 83 -0.43 -15.19 -24.08
N PRO A 84 -0.05 -15.42 -22.82
CA PRO A 84 -0.99 -15.43 -21.71
C PRO A 84 -1.67 -14.07 -21.60
N PRO A 85 -2.89 -13.98 -21.02
CA PRO A 85 -3.47 -12.71 -20.63
C PRO A 85 -2.47 -11.99 -19.72
N ALA A 86 -2.04 -10.79 -20.12
CA ALA A 86 -1.14 -9.97 -19.33
C ALA A 86 -1.81 -9.64 -17.99
N GLU A 87 -1.37 -10.33 -16.94
CA GLU A 87 -1.82 -10.09 -15.58
C GLU A 87 -1.42 -8.67 -15.18
N LYS A 88 -2.34 -7.95 -14.54
CA LYS A 88 -2.21 -6.50 -14.37
C LYS A 88 -0.98 -6.17 -13.53
N GLU A 89 0.07 -5.61 -14.13
CA GLU A 89 1.21 -5.11 -13.39
C GLU A 89 0.73 -4.11 -12.33
N VAL A 90 1.19 -4.25 -11.09
CA VAL A 90 0.82 -3.32 -10.02
C VAL A 90 1.69 -2.08 -10.13
N ARG A 91 1.10 -0.92 -10.43
CA ARG A 91 1.78 0.38 -10.48
C ARG A 91 1.49 1.16 -9.20
N THR A 92 2.54 1.38 -8.41
CA THR A 92 2.48 2.25 -7.22
C THR A 92 2.51 3.71 -7.64
N ILE A 93 1.50 4.47 -7.25
CA ILE A 93 1.39 5.92 -7.45
C ILE A 93 1.41 6.58 -6.08
N ARG A 94 2.38 7.47 -5.87
CA ARG A 94 2.47 8.32 -4.67
C ARG A 94 1.94 9.70 -5.02
N PRO A 95 0.73 10.10 -4.61
CA PRO A 95 0.17 11.41 -4.94
C PRO A 95 1.08 12.55 -4.44
N ALA A 96 1.75 12.35 -3.30
CA ALA A 96 2.75 13.29 -2.78
C ALA A 96 3.90 13.56 -3.77
N SER A 97 4.30 12.57 -4.59
CA SER A 97 5.32 12.75 -5.62
C SER A 97 4.83 13.52 -6.84
N LEU A 98 3.50 13.60 -7.06
CA LEU A 98 2.88 14.38 -8.13
C LEU A 98 2.69 15.85 -7.73
N LYS A 99 2.88 16.19 -6.44
CA LYS A 99 2.85 17.58 -5.96
C LYS A 99 4.07 18.32 -6.53
N GLN A 100 3.81 19.27 -7.42
CA GLN A 100 4.85 20.17 -7.94
C GLN A 100 5.14 21.37 -7.03
N LYS A 101 4.15 21.77 -6.21
CA LYS A 101 4.27 22.86 -5.24
C LYS A 101 4.11 22.32 -3.83
N ALA A 102 4.86 22.88 -2.89
CA ALA A 102 4.74 22.55 -1.46
C ALA A 102 3.38 22.98 -0.89
N TYR A 103 2.79 24.03 -1.45
CA TYR A 103 1.49 24.59 -1.08
C TYR A 103 0.64 24.80 -2.33
N LEU A 104 -0.67 24.60 -2.19
CA LEU A 104 -1.68 24.87 -3.22
C LEU A 104 -2.54 26.02 -2.69
N ASP A 105 -2.28 27.23 -3.16
CA ASP A 105 -2.88 28.46 -2.63
C ASP A 105 -4.12 28.90 -3.42
N THR A 106 -4.35 28.31 -4.59
CA THR A 106 -5.44 28.68 -5.50
C THR A 106 -6.25 27.47 -5.96
N GLU A 107 -7.50 27.71 -6.36
CA GLU A 107 -8.35 26.66 -6.95
C GLU A 107 -7.74 26.07 -8.22
N ASP A 108 -7.01 26.88 -8.98
CA ASP A 108 -6.27 26.46 -10.17
C ASP A 108 -5.15 25.45 -9.82
N ASP A 109 -4.37 25.73 -8.76
CA ASP A 109 -3.34 24.81 -8.27
C ASP A 109 -3.92 23.44 -7.89
N VAL A 110 -5.10 23.44 -7.25
CA VAL A 110 -5.82 22.20 -6.91
C VAL A 110 -6.28 21.49 -8.18
N ALA A 111 -6.89 22.20 -9.12
CA ALA A 111 -7.37 21.62 -10.38
C ALA A 111 -6.24 20.99 -11.19
N VAL A 112 -5.08 21.64 -11.27
CA VAL A 112 -3.89 21.13 -11.96
C VAL A 112 -3.36 19.85 -11.29
N TYR A 113 -3.28 19.82 -9.95
CA TYR A 113 -2.81 18.65 -9.22
C TYR A 113 -3.76 17.45 -9.39
N ILE A 114 -5.07 17.66 -9.23
CA ILE A 114 -6.07 16.61 -9.39
C ILE A 114 -6.14 16.13 -10.84
N GLY A 115 -6.00 17.04 -11.82
CA GLY A 115 -5.91 16.70 -13.23
C GLY A 115 -4.77 15.72 -13.51
N LYS A 116 -3.55 16.06 -13.07
CA LYS A 116 -2.37 15.19 -13.22
C LYS A 116 -2.54 13.84 -12.53
N LEU A 117 -3.05 13.84 -11.30
CA LEU A 117 -3.34 12.60 -10.58
C LEU A 117 -4.34 11.74 -11.36
N LYS A 118 -5.43 12.34 -11.84
CA LYS A 118 -6.45 11.64 -12.64
C LYS A 118 -5.84 11.05 -13.92
N ASP A 119 -5.04 11.80 -14.66
CA ASP A 119 -4.42 11.32 -15.89
C ASP A 119 -3.47 10.14 -15.64
N GLU A 120 -2.64 10.22 -14.59
CA GLU A 120 -1.74 9.13 -14.22
C GLU A 120 -2.52 7.85 -13.81
N LEU A 121 -3.61 8.01 -13.06
CA LEU A 121 -4.49 6.90 -12.68
C LEU A 121 -5.16 6.29 -13.92
N LEU A 122 -5.71 7.11 -14.81
CA LEU A 122 -6.35 6.64 -16.03
C LEU A 122 -5.37 5.92 -16.96
N ASN A 123 -4.16 6.46 -17.13
CA ASN A 123 -3.11 5.83 -17.94
C ASN A 123 -2.69 4.47 -17.38
N ALA A 124 -2.58 4.32 -16.06
CA ALA A 124 -2.29 3.03 -15.44
C ALA A 124 -3.43 2.02 -15.67
N ILE A 125 -4.70 2.41 -15.48
CA ILE A 125 -5.83 1.53 -15.77
C ILE A 125 -5.89 1.14 -17.26
N GLN A 126 -5.67 2.10 -18.17
CA GLN A 126 -5.64 1.88 -19.62
C GLN A 126 -4.52 0.92 -20.04
N SER A 127 -3.38 0.98 -19.35
CA SER A 127 -2.26 0.05 -19.54
C SER A 127 -2.52 -1.34 -18.94
N ASN A 128 -3.76 -1.62 -18.53
CA ASN A 128 -4.18 -2.83 -17.82
C ASN A 128 -3.37 -3.05 -16.54
N GLN A 129 -2.98 -1.99 -15.84
CA GLN A 129 -2.23 -2.06 -14.57
C GLN A 129 -3.17 -1.88 -13.37
N ARG A 130 -2.81 -2.46 -12.23
CA ARG A 130 -3.54 -2.27 -10.97
C ARG A 130 -2.84 -1.20 -10.15
N ILE A 131 -3.59 -0.21 -9.68
CA ILE A 131 -3.00 0.94 -9.00
C ILE A 131 -2.94 0.70 -7.49
N ARG A 132 -1.76 0.95 -6.91
CA ARG A 132 -1.58 1.09 -5.46
C ARG A 132 -1.33 2.56 -5.16
N ILE A 133 -2.16 3.17 -4.32
CA ILE A 133 -1.95 4.56 -3.87
C ILE A 133 -1.20 4.50 -2.53
N MET A 134 -0.05 5.17 -2.44
CA MET A 134 0.77 5.29 -1.22
C MET A 134 1.00 6.73 -0.81
#